data_AF-A0A3C0B4F0-F1
#
_entry.id   AF-A0A3C0B4F0-F1
#
_cell.length_a   1.000
_cell.length_b   1.000
_cell.length_c   1.000
_cell.angle_alpha   90.00
_cell.angle_beta   90.00
_cell.angle_gamma   90.00
#
_symmetry.space_group_name_H-M   'P 1'
#
loop_
_entity.id
_entity.type
_entity.pdbx_description
1 polymer ?
#
loop_
_entity_poly.entity_id
_entity_poly.type
_entity_poly.pdbx_seq_one_letter_code
_entity_poly.pdbx_strand_id
1 'polypeptide(L)'
;MRGRWFFMFLVMALLTHSAVNGQQWEMPVMDSLCASAEEYKLFRLINDHRRIHNVAELPLSRSLSYVARVHAMDLTRYRPDFGDCNLHSWSENGQWTACCYATDIDRIKCMTEKPRQLTNYKFKAWEMAYEAGEPARAIDALDLWVSIGITNDYLLNTGKWTKPWKAMGIAIYGEYALVWFGEAPDPEPSYYGCDVPGLNLAKLDATGQPETTTPPAAGAELKMYHVITGSLNSLEKANREVIRLRTMGYNDARFLISGSHFRISLKTFKTEAEAQNEINAIQTQFPGAWVLKPDQP
;
A
#
# COMPACT_ATOMS: atom_id res chain seq x y z
N MET A 1 9.67 7.57 89.92
CA MET A 1 9.74 8.32 88.64
C MET A 1 10.66 7.57 87.69
N ARG A 2 10.10 6.82 86.72
CA ARG A 2 10.85 6.05 85.73
C ARG A 2 10.54 6.64 84.35
N GLY A 3 11.52 7.32 83.75
CA GLY A 3 11.42 7.85 82.39
C GLY A 3 11.52 6.71 81.37
N ARG A 4 10.50 6.56 80.54
CA ARG A 4 10.52 5.66 79.36
C ARG A 4 10.99 6.47 78.17
N TRP A 5 12.18 6.16 77.65
CA TRP A 5 12.61 6.60 76.34
C TRP A 5 11.83 5.82 75.27
N PHE A 6 11.13 6.55 74.39
CA PHE A 6 10.57 5.99 73.16
C PHE A 6 11.59 6.20 72.04
N PHE A 7 12.20 5.13 71.56
CA PHE A 7 12.92 5.11 70.28
C PHE A 7 11.88 4.94 69.16
N MET A 8 11.69 5.99 68.37
CA MET A 8 10.87 5.97 67.16
C MET A 8 11.76 5.55 65.98
N PHE A 9 11.63 4.29 65.53
CA PHE A 9 12.27 3.83 64.30
C PHE A 9 11.47 4.35 63.10
N LEU A 10 12.05 5.33 62.39
CA LEU A 10 11.54 5.82 61.12
C LEU A 10 12.00 4.85 60.01
N VAL A 11 11.10 3.98 59.54
CA VAL A 11 11.35 3.14 58.35
C VAL A 11 11.10 4.01 57.11
N MET A 12 12.18 4.54 56.52
CA MET A 12 12.14 5.21 55.23
C MET A 12 12.04 4.13 54.14
N ALA A 13 10.83 3.90 53.63
CA ALA A 13 10.62 3.08 52.45
C ALA A 13 11.10 3.88 51.21
N LEU A 14 12.28 3.52 50.70
CA LEU A 14 12.77 3.99 49.40
C LEU A 14 11.92 3.34 48.29
N LEU A 15 10.89 4.06 47.84
CA LEU A 15 10.17 3.76 46.61
C LEU A 15 11.07 4.08 45.42
N THR A 16 11.87 3.12 45.00
CA THR A 16 12.52 3.17 43.68
C THR A 16 11.43 3.12 42.62
N HIS A 17 11.04 4.29 42.11
CA HIS A 17 10.22 4.37 40.92
C HIS A 17 11.08 3.87 39.75
N SER A 18 10.94 2.60 39.42
CA SER A 18 11.32 2.11 38.09
C SER A 18 10.44 2.86 37.11
N ALA A 19 10.97 3.91 36.49
CA ALA A 19 10.38 4.49 35.29
C ALA A 19 10.40 3.38 34.24
N VAL A 20 9.29 2.64 34.14
CA VAL A 20 9.00 1.87 32.94
C VAL A 20 8.91 2.91 31.84
N ASN A 21 9.99 3.01 31.07
CA ASN A 21 10.03 3.81 29.86
C ASN A 21 9.09 3.10 28.88
N GLY A 22 7.79 3.33 29.04
CA GLY A 22 6.77 2.88 28.11
C GLY A 22 7.09 3.55 26.80
N GLN A 23 7.71 2.79 25.90
CA GLN A 23 8.10 3.25 24.59
C GLN A 23 6.82 3.71 23.87
N GLN A 24 6.59 5.02 23.90
CA GLN A 24 5.40 5.63 23.33
C GLN A 24 5.36 5.25 21.86
N TRP A 25 4.24 4.69 21.44
CA TRP A 25 4.00 4.31 20.06
C TRP A 25 4.02 5.58 19.19
N GLU A 26 5.07 5.74 18.39
CA GLU A 26 5.15 6.83 17.42
C GLU A 26 4.38 6.41 16.16
N MET A 27 3.28 7.12 15.88
CA MET A 27 2.59 6.98 14.61
C MET A 27 3.52 7.40 13.46
N PRO A 28 3.40 6.79 12.27
CA PRO A 28 4.12 7.26 11.10
C PRO A 28 3.81 8.74 10.85
N VAL A 29 4.77 9.46 10.27
CA VAL A 29 4.54 10.83 9.80
C VAL A 29 4.06 10.76 8.36
N MET A 30 2.90 11.33 8.07
CA MET A 30 2.26 11.24 6.75
C MET A 30 3.15 11.81 5.62
N ASP A 31 3.87 12.90 5.89
CA ASP A 31 4.68 13.60 4.88
C ASP A 31 5.92 12.84 4.43
N SER A 32 6.45 11.95 5.28
CA SER A 32 7.58 11.08 4.93
C SER A 32 7.13 9.71 4.40
N LEU A 33 5.82 9.47 4.34
CA LEU A 33 5.28 8.20 3.90
C LEU A 33 5.38 8.07 2.38
N CYS A 34 5.79 6.89 1.92
CA CYS A 34 5.77 6.45 0.54
C CYS A 34 5.40 4.96 0.50
N ALA A 35 4.91 4.48 -0.65
CA ALA A 35 4.56 3.07 -0.80
C ALA A 35 5.83 2.22 -0.96
N SER A 36 6.01 1.20 -0.13
CA SER A 36 7.04 0.19 -0.37
C SER A 36 6.82 -0.53 -1.71
N ALA A 37 7.84 -1.25 -2.18
CA ALA A 37 7.73 -2.03 -3.41
C ALA A 37 6.56 -3.04 -3.38
N GLU A 38 6.31 -3.70 -2.24
CA GLU A 38 5.22 -4.68 -2.11
C GLU A 38 3.85 -4.00 -2.04
N GLU A 39 3.72 -2.85 -1.38
CA GLU A 39 2.48 -2.04 -1.38
C GLU A 39 2.16 -1.49 -2.77
N TYR A 40 3.18 -0.97 -3.47
CA TYR A 40 3.01 -0.47 -4.83
C TYR A 40 2.70 -1.61 -5.81
N LYS A 41 3.25 -2.81 -5.59
CA LYS A 41 2.87 -4.01 -6.33
C LYS A 41 1.40 -4.36 -6.09
N LEU A 42 0.90 -4.30 -4.86
CA LEU A 42 -0.53 -4.51 -4.56
C LEU A 42 -1.42 -3.48 -5.27
N PHE A 43 -1.02 -2.21 -5.24
CA PHE A 43 -1.68 -1.12 -5.97
C PHE A 43 -1.84 -1.44 -7.46
N ARG A 44 -0.73 -1.84 -8.09
CA ARG A 44 -0.69 -2.22 -9.50
C ARG A 44 -1.57 -3.42 -9.80
N LEU A 45 -1.50 -4.47 -8.98
CA LEU A 45 -2.27 -5.69 -9.12
C LEU A 45 -3.79 -5.43 -9.09
N ILE A 46 -4.26 -4.59 -8.16
CA ILE A 46 -5.69 -4.22 -8.07
C ILE A 46 -6.13 -3.42 -9.29
N ASN A 47 -5.34 -2.42 -9.72
CA ASN A 47 -5.67 -1.64 -10.91
C ASN A 47 -5.59 -2.46 -12.20
N ASP A 48 -4.64 -3.39 -12.31
CA ASP A 48 -4.56 -4.32 -13.43
C ASP A 48 -5.81 -5.22 -13.48
N HIS A 49 -6.29 -5.70 -12.33
CA HIS A 49 -7.54 -6.45 -12.22
C HIS A 49 -8.75 -5.62 -12.66
N ARG A 50 -8.87 -4.38 -12.18
CA ARG A 50 -9.94 -3.44 -12.58
C ARG A 50 -9.92 -3.18 -14.09
N ARG A 51 -8.75 -2.87 -14.64
CA ARG A 51 -8.58 -2.56 -16.07
C ARG A 51 -8.97 -3.75 -16.97
N ILE A 52 -8.62 -4.98 -16.59
CA ILE A 52 -8.98 -6.19 -17.36
C ILE A 52 -10.48 -6.45 -17.36
N HIS A 53 -11.19 -5.97 -16.33
CA HIS A 53 -12.65 -6.02 -16.24
C HIS A 53 -13.32 -4.74 -16.79
N ASN A 54 -12.59 -3.89 -17.53
CA ASN A 54 -13.07 -2.62 -18.08
C ASN A 54 -13.60 -1.64 -17.02
N VAL A 55 -13.06 -1.71 -15.80
CA VAL A 55 -13.32 -0.77 -14.71
C VAL A 55 -12.16 0.21 -14.63
N ALA A 56 -12.47 1.50 -14.45
CA ALA A 56 -11.46 2.55 -14.40
C ALA A 56 -10.45 2.33 -13.27
N GLU A 57 -9.17 2.55 -13.57
CA GLU A 57 -8.09 2.55 -12.59
C GLU A 57 -8.28 3.66 -11.55
N LEU A 58 -7.75 3.43 -10.35
CA LEU A 58 -7.80 4.37 -9.24
C LEU A 58 -6.44 5.01 -8.99
N PRO A 59 -6.38 6.32 -8.70
CA PRO A 59 -5.16 6.95 -8.25
C PRO A 59 -4.79 6.46 -6.84
N LEU A 60 -3.49 6.33 -6.59
CA LEU A 60 -2.96 6.02 -5.26
C LEU A 60 -3.07 7.25 -4.35
N SER A 61 -3.61 7.06 -3.16
CA SER A 61 -3.95 8.10 -2.19
C SER A 61 -2.96 8.12 -1.03
N ARG A 62 -2.38 9.29 -0.74
CA ARG A 62 -1.53 9.53 0.43
C ARG A 62 -2.33 9.35 1.71
N SER A 63 -3.47 10.02 1.80
CA SER A 63 -4.32 10.04 2.98
C SER A 63 -4.81 8.63 3.33
N LEU A 64 -5.32 7.90 2.34
CA LEU A 64 -5.84 6.56 2.58
C LEU A 64 -4.73 5.53 2.81
N SER A 65 -3.54 5.69 2.21
CA SER A 65 -2.39 4.82 2.52
C SER A 65 -1.86 5.07 3.92
N TYR A 66 -1.92 6.31 4.41
CA TYR A 66 -1.63 6.64 5.80
C TYR A 66 -2.60 5.93 6.76
N VAL A 67 -3.91 6.05 6.51
CA VAL A 67 -4.95 5.36 7.30
C VAL A 67 -4.71 3.85 7.30
N ALA A 68 -4.46 3.26 6.13
CA ALA A 68 -4.16 1.83 5.99
C ALA A 68 -2.91 1.45 6.81
N ARG A 69 -1.84 2.26 6.77
CA ARG A 69 -0.60 1.95 7.48
C ARG A 69 -0.78 2.03 9.00
N VAL A 70 -1.43 3.08 9.47
CA VAL A 70 -1.77 3.24 10.89
C VAL A 70 -2.62 2.06 11.36
N HIS A 71 -3.61 1.65 10.57
CA HIS A 71 -4.47 0.54 10.96
C HIS A 71 -3.75 -0.82 10.97
N ALA A 72 -2.96 -1.12 9.95
CA ALA A 72 -2.19 -2.38 9.90
C ALA A 72 -1.20 -2.49 11.06
N MET A 73 -0.63 -1.36 11.47
CA MET A 73 0.21 -1.26 12.66
C MET A 73 -0.57 -1.45 13.97
N ASP A 74 -1.78 -0.87 14.08
CA ASP A 74 -2.68 -1.05 15.21
C ASP A 74 -3.09 -2.52 15.37
N LEU A 75 -3.49 -3.16 14.27
CA LEU A 75 -3.76 -4.60 14.19
C LEU A 75 -2.55 -5.39 14.68
N THR A 76 -1.37 -5.18 14.11
CA THR A 76 -0.17 -5.93 14.47
C THR A 76 0.18 -5.82 15.96
N ARG A 77 0.02 -4.63 16.56
CA ARG A 77 0.50 -4.36 17.92
C ARG A 77 -0.52 -4.63 19.01
N TYR A 78 -1.77 -4.23 18.80
CA TYR A 78 -2.80 -4.18 19.85
C TYR A 78 -3.92 -5.19 19.65
N ARG A 79 -3.96 -5.87 18.50
CA ARG A 79 -4.93 -6.93 18.19
C ARG A 79 -6.40 -6.58 18.50
N PRO A 80 -6.91 -5.40 18.08
CA PRO A 80 -8.33 -5.07 18.26
C PRO A 80 -9.27 -5.98 17.46
N ASP A 81 -8.71 -6.83 16.58
CA ASP A 81 -9.40 -7.87 15.82
C ASP A 81 -9.70 -9.15 16.62
N PHE A 82 -9.16 -9.30 17.84
CA PHE A 82 -9.34 -10.50 18.67
C PHE A 82 -10.63 -10.48 19.51
N GLY A 83 -11.02 -11.67 19.99
CA GLY A 83 -12.25 -11.84 20.78
C GLY A 83 -13.48 -11.84 19.89
N ASP A 84 -14.48 -11.01 20.24
CA ASP A 84 -15.73 -10.88 19.48
C ASP A 84 -15.63 -9.82 18.38
N CYS A 85 -14.44 -9.30 18.10
CA CYS A 85 -14.15 -8.28 17.10
C CYS A 85 -13.63 -8.87 15.78
N ASN A 86 -13.25 -8.02 14.81
CA ASN A 86 -12.65 -8.46 13.55
C ASN A 86 -11.67 -7.43 12.98
N LEU A 87 -11.10 -7.71 11.82
CA LEU A 87 -10.04 -6.91 11.17
C LEU A 87 -10.39 -5.43 10.95
N HIS A 88 -11.67 -5.05 10.96
CA HIS A 88 -12.11 -3.66 10.79
C HIS A 88 -12.24 -2.89 12.11
N SER A 89 -11.94 -3.53 13.25
CA SER A 89 -11.95 -2.92 14.59
C SER A 89 -10.68 -2.15 14.87
N TRP A 90 -10.77 -1.06 15.64
CA TRP A 90 -9.65 -0.18 15.99
C TRP A 90 -9.46 -0.10 17.50
N SER A 91 -8.22 -0.19 17.97
CA SER A 91 -7.90 -0.15 19.39
C SER A 91 -8.05 1.25 19.99
N GLU A 92 -7.93 1.37 21.31
CA GLU A 92 -7.91 2.67 22.01
C GLU A 92 -6.53 3.34 22.09
N ASN A 93 -5.52 2.78 21.42
CA ASN A 93 -4.13 3.22 21.52
C ASN A 93 -3.72 4.26 20.46
N GLY A 94 -4.61 5.20 20.15
CA GLY A 94 -4.37 6.22 19.13
C GLY A 94 -5.25 7.46 19.25
N GLN A 95 -5.09 8.39 18.32
CA GLN A 95 -5.85 9.66 18.28
C GLN A 95 -7.21 9.52 17.57
N TRP A 96 -7.61 8.30 17.23
CA TRP A 96 -8.88 7.97 16.62
C TRP A 96 -9.89 7.50 17.68
N THR A 97 -11.15 7.41 17.29
CA THR A 97 -12.18 6.75 18.11
C THR A 97 -12.05 5.24 18.00
N ALA A 98 -11.73 4.55 19.11
CA ALA A 98 -11.72 3.09 19.21
C ALA A 98 -13.10 2.48 18.90
N CYS A 99 -13.14 1.25 18.43
CA CYS A 99 -14.39 0.56 18.13
C CYS A 99 -14.20 -0.93 17.85
N CYS A 100 -15.24 -1.71 18.17
CA CYS A 100 -15.37 -3.11 17.76
C CYS A 100 -16.33 -3.21 16.57
N TYR A 101 -15.82 -3.40 15.36
CA TYR A 101 -16.64 -3.37 14.15
C TYR A 101 -17.71 -4.48 14.12
N ALA A 102 -17.45 -5.63 14.74
CA ALA A 102 -18.39 -6.74 14.73
C ALA A 102 -19.67 -6.46 15.54
N THR A 103 -19.54 -5.78 16.69
CA THR A 103 -20.59 -5.67 17.71
C THR A 103 -21.14 -4.25 17.90
N ASP A 104 -20.41 -3.21 17.49
CA ASP A 104 -20.83 -1.83 17.69
C ASP A 104 -22.06 -1.46 16.84
N ILE A 105 -23.02 -0.75 17.45
CA ILE A 105 -24.24 -0.27 16.77
C ILE A 105 -23.92 0.67 15.59
N ASP A 106 -22.82 1.43 15.71
CA ASP A 106 -22.33 2.39 14.74
C ASP A 106 -21.15 1.84 13.91
N ARG A 107 -21.01 0.50 13.79
CA ARG A 107 -19.87 -0.16 13.13
C ARG A 107 -19.50 0.37 11.75
N ILE A 108 -20.44 0.83 10.94
CA ILE A 108 -20.08 1.41 9.64
C ILE A 108 -19.21 2.65 9.82
N LYS A 109 -19.51 3.51 10.82
CA LYS A 109 -18.68 4.68 11.14
C LYS A 109 -17.31 4.28 11.70
N CYS A 110 -17.21 3.14 12.39
CA CYS A 110 -15.95 2.60 12.91
C CYS A 110 -14.88 2.54 11.81
N MET A 111 -15.29 2.11 10.62
CA MET A 111 -14.44 2.08 9.42
C MET A 111 -14.53 3.40 8.63
N THR A 112 -15.73 3.83 8.20
CA THR A 112 -15.84 4.84 7.14
C THR A 112 -15.37 6.24 7.52
N GLU A 113 -15.26 6.52 8.82
CA GLU A 113 -14.89 7.84 9.34
C GLU A 113 -13.45 7.93 9.85
N LYS A 114 -12.66 6.86 9.73
CA LYS A 114 -11.24 6.91 10.11
C LYS A 114 -10.41 7.88 9.28
N PRO A 115 -10.60 8.00 7.94
CA PRO A 115 -9.86 8.98 7.16
C PRO A 115 -10.03 10.42 7.66
N ARG A 116 -11.25 10.83 8.03
CA ARG A 116 -11.50 12.21 8.48
C ARG A 116 -10.89 12.51 9.85
N GLN A 117 -10.69 11.48 10.69
CA GLN A 117 -10.08 11.58 12.00
C GLN A 117 -8.55 11.71 11.88
N LEU A 118 -7.96 11.00 10.91
CA LEU A 118 -6.51 10.86 10.77
C LEU A 118 -5.88 11.81 9.75
N THR A 119 -6.67 12.33 8.80
CA THR A 119 -6.14 13.04 7.63
C THR A 119 -7.05 14.19 7.18
N ASN A 120 -6.62 14.91 6.14
CA ASN A 120 -7.43 15.91 5.45
C ASN A 120 -8.51 15.29 4.52
N TYR A 121 -8.51 13.97 4.33
CA TYR A 121 -9.55 13.28 3.58
C TYR A 121 -10.88 13.26 4.36
N LYS A 122 -11.80 14.19 4.04
CA LYS A 122 -13.06 14.37 4.79
C LYS A 122 -14.24 13.53 4.27
N PHE A 123 -14.05 12.80 3.18
CA PHE A 123 -15.09 11.93 2.60
C PHE A 123 -15.05 10.54 3.22
N LYS A 124 -16.12 9.77 3.02
CA LYS A 124 -16.14 8.36 3.42
C LYS A 124 -15.14 7.57 2.59
N ALA A 125 -14.45 6.65 3.25
CA ALA A 125 -13.70 5.60 2.57
C ALA A 125 -14.03 4.26 3.21
N TRP A 126 -13.62 3.18 2.56
CA TRP A 126 -14.06 1.85 2.94
C TRP A 126 -12.91 0.86 2.82
N GLU A 127 -12.86 -0.11 3.71
CA GLU A 127 -11.71 -1.00 3.86
C GLU A 127 -11.98 -2.41 3.36
N MET A 128 -10.94 -3.01 2.78
CA MET A 128 -10.75 -4.44 2.66
C MET A 128 -9.48 -4.83 3.42
N ALA A 129 -9.58 -5.87 4.23
CA ALA A 129 -8.48 -6.37 5.05
C ALA A 129 -8.12 -7.81 4.65
N TYR A 130 -6.84 -8.12 4.80
CA TYR A 130 -6.24 -9.44 4.63
C TYR A 130 -5.31 -9.70 5.82
N GLU A 131 -5.32 -10.94 6.31
CA GLU A 131 -4.46 -11.46 7.38
C GLU A 131 -4.10 -12.91 7.03
N ALA A 132 -2.89 -13.36 7.39
CA ALA A 132 -2.40 -14.68 7.00
C ALA A 132 -1.56 -15.42 8.06
N GLY A 133 -1.45 -14.91 9.28
CA GLY A 133 -0.57 -15.45 10.32
C GLY A 133 0.94 -15.42 10.00
N GLU A 134 1.30 -14.89 8.83
CA GLU A 134 2.65 -14.77 8.29
C GLU A 134 2.76 -13.43 7.52
N PRO A 135 3.99 -12.94 7.24
CA PRO A 135 4.16 -11.66 6.56
C PRO A 135 3.34 -11.55 5.27
N ALA A 136 2.44 -10.57 5.20
CA ALA A 136 1.51 -10.45 4.10
C ALA A 136 2.22 -10.13 2.78
N ARG A 137 1.76 -10.75 1.69
CA ARG A 137 2.26 -10.52 0.34
C ARG A 137 1.15 -9.98 -0.54
N ALA A 138 1.51 -9.09 -1.46
CA ALA A 138 0.55 -8.43 -2.35
C ALA A 138 -0.24 -9.43 -3.20
N ILE A 139 0.42 -10.49 -3.69
CA ILE A 139 -0.22 -11.47 -4.55
C ILE A 139 -1.23 -12.32 -3.79
N ASP A 140 -0.93 -12.73 -2.56
CA ASP A 140 -1.84 -13.56 -1.78
C ASP A 140 -3.09 -12.78 -1.37
N ALA A 141 -2.92 -11.51 -0.98
CA ALA A 141 -4.04 -10.63 -0.66
C ALA A 141 -4.97 -10.44 -1.87
N LEU A 142 -4.41 -10.16 -3.05
CA LEU A 142 -5.20 -10.06 -4.28
C LEU A 142 -5.90 -11.38 -4.59
N ASP A 143 -5.18 -12.50 -4.60
CA ASP A 143 -5.72 -13.82 -4.94
C ASP A 143 -6.90 -14.20 -4.05
N LEU A 144 -6.80 -13.94 -2.73
CA LEU A 144 -7.91 -14.12 -1.81
C LEU A 144 -9.11 -13.24 -2.21
N TRP A 145 -8.90 -11.93 -2.37
CA TRP A 145 -9.99 -10.99 -2.65
C TRP A 145 -10.68 -11.24 -3.98
N VAL A 146 -9.96 -11.66 -5.02
CA VAL A 146 -10.59 -11.99 -6.33
C VAL A 146 -11.29 -13.35 -6.31
N SER A 147 -10.85 -14.29 -5.45
CA SER A 147 -11.47 -15.62 -5.34
C SER A 147 -12.85 -15.61 -4.67
N ILE A 148 -13.13 -14.59 -3.84
CA ILE A 148 -14.39 -14.45 -3.12
C ILE A 148 -15.28 -13.44 -3.86
N GLY A 149 -16.47 -13.87 -4.30
CA GLY A 149 -17.34 -13.05 -5.16
C GLY A 149 -17.67 -11.67 -4.60
N ILE A 150 -17.98 -11.56 -3.30
CA ILE A 150 -18.37 -10.28 -2.70
C ILE A 150 -17.22 -9.27 -2.57
N THR A 151 -15.99 -9.75 -2.41
CA THR A 151 -14.78 -8.91 -2.38
C THR A 151 -14.30 -8.60 -3.80
N ASN A 152 -14.48 -9.51 -4.75
CA ASN A 152 -14.23 -9.23 -6.15
C ASN A 152 -15.17 -8.13 -6.67
N ASP A 153 -16.46 -8.23 -6.32
CA ASP A 153 -17.44 -7.17 -6.62
C ASP A 153 -17.05 -5.83 -6.01
N TYR A 154 -16.44 -5.86 -4.81
CA TYR A 154 -15.91 -4.69 -4.14
C TYR A 154 -14.82 -4.01 -4.96
N LEU A 155 -13.85 -4.80 -5.44
CA LEU A 155 -12.74 -4.33 -6.27
C LEU A 155 -13.22 -3.76 -7.61
N LEU A 156 -14.36 -4.22 -8.13
CA LEU A 156 -14.88 -3.86 -9.45
C LEU A 156 -16.03 -2.84 -9.44
N ASN A 157 -16.48 -2.38 -8.26
CA ASN A 157 -17.68 -1.54 -8.13
C ASN A 157 -18.94 -2.17 -8.75
N THR A 158 -19.12 -3.48 -8.55
CA THR A 158 -20.27 -4.26 -9.03
C THR A 158 -21.13 -4.78 -7.89
N GLY A 159 -22.21 -5.48 -8.22
CA GLY A 159 -23.15 -6.02 -7.23
C GLY A 159 -23.77 -4.92 -6.38
N LYS A 160 -23.63 -5.01 -5.06
CA LYS A 160 -24.13 -4.00 -4.12
C LYS A 160 -23.25 -2.74 -4.01
N TRP A 161 -22.07 -2.74 -4.63
CA TRP A 161 -21.06 -1.67 -4.51
C TRP A 161 -21.10 -0.71 -5.70
N THR A 162 -22.25 -0.08 -5.91
CA THR A 162 -22.53 0.73 -7.13
C THR A 162 -21.93 2.13 -7.12
N LYS A 163 -21.47 2.62 -5.96
CA LYS A 163 -20.78 3.91 -5.89
C LYS A 163 -19.37 3.77 -6.44
N PRO A 164 -18.92 4.65 -7.36
CA PRO A 164 -17.58 4.55 -7.92
C PRO A 164 -16.52 4.95 -6.89
N TRP A 165 -15.49 4.13 -6.75
CA TRP A 165 -14.27 4.52 -6.05
C TRP A 165 -13.53 5.60 -6.82
N LYS A 166 -12.89 6.53 -6.10
CA LYS A 166 -12.16 7.68 -6.65
C LYS A 166 -10.70 7.76 -6.21
N ALA A 167 -10.34 6.99 -5.21
CA ALA A 167 -9.00 6.95 -4.63
C ALA A 167 -8.77 5.58 -4.00
N MET A 168 -7.53 5.11 -3.99
CA MET A 168 -7.12 3.85 -3.38
C MET A 168 -5.92 4.09 -2.46
N GLY A 169 -6.03 3.70 -1.19
CA GLY A 169 -4.93 3.71 -0.23
C GLY A 169 -4.53 2.30 0.15
N ILE A 170 -3.23 2.05 0.33
CA ILE A 170 -2.71 0.69 0.54
C ILE A 170 -1.65 0.70 1.63
N ALA A 171 -1.69 -0.31 2.49
CA ALA A 171 -0.56 -0.63 3.34
C ALA A 171 -0.37 -2.13 3.51
N ILE A 172 0.88 -2.53 3.69
CA ILE A 172 1.28 -3.87 4.11
C ILE A 172 2.19 -3.70 5.32
N TYR A 173 1.83 -4.33 6.44
CA TYR A 173 2.61 -4.27 7.67
C TYR A 173 2.40 -5.55 8.49
N GLY A 174 3.50 -6.22 8.84
CA GLY A 174 3.43 -7.50 9.51
C GLY A 174 2.65 -8.53 8.69
N GLU A 175 1.66 -9.17 9.32
CA GLU A 175 0.78 -10.17 8.71
C GLU A 175 -0.44 -9.58 7.99
N TYR A 176 -0.55 -8.25 7.91
CA TYR A 176 -1.73 -7.57 7.38
C TYR A 176 -1.48 -6.87 6.05
N ALA A 177 -2.44 -6.96 5.15
CA ALA A 177 -2.54 -6.10 3.97
C ALA A 177 -3.92 -5.42 3.95
N LEU A 178 -3.92 -4.10 3.91
CA LEU A 178 -5.13 -3.29 3.96
C LEU A 178 -5.25 -2.42 2.71
N VAL A 179 -6.46 -2.36 2.16
CA VAL A 179 -6.82 -1.49 1.03
C VAL A 179 -8.01 -0.64 1.41
N TRP A 180 -7.91 0.65 1.16
CA TRP A 180 -8.96 1.64 1.40
C TRP A 180 -9.43 2.26 0.10
N PHE A 181 -10.74 2.32 -0.11
CA PHE A 181 -11.38 2.90 -1.28
C PHE A 181 -12.18 4.14 -0.90
N GLY A 182 -11.78 5.29 -1.46
CA GLY A 182 -12.40 6.58 -1.19
C GLY A 182 -13.57 6.90 -2.12
N GLU A 183 -14.63 7.53 -1.58
CA GLU A 183 -15.76 8.05 -2.38
C GLU A 183 -15.43 9.36 -3.14
N ALA A 184 -14.29 10.00 -2.86
CA ALA A 184 -13.80 11.22 -3.50
C ALA A 184 -12.29 11.16 -3.81
N PRO A 185 -11.77 12.03 -4.68
CA PRO A 185 -10.33 12.20 -4.86
C PRO A 185 -9.63 12.58 -3.55
N ASP A 186 -8.36 12.21 -3.42
CA ASP A 186 -7.53 12.62 -2.28
C ASP A 186 -7.19 14.12 -2.39
N PRO A 187 -7.40 14.94 -1.35
CA PRO A 187 -6.98 16.34 -1.36
C PRO A 187 -5.47 16.54 -1.25
N GLU A 188 -4.72 15.53 -0.81
CA GLU A 188 -3.27 15.60 -0.67
C GLU A 188 -2.53 15.49 -2.03
N PRO A 189 -1.29 16.03 -2.14
CA PRO A 189 -0.46 15.82 -3.31
C PRO A 189 -0.23 14.32 -3.61
N SER A 190 0.01 14.04 -4.88
CA SER A 190 0.28 12.70 -5.40
C SER A 190 1.26 11.89 -4.52
N TYR A 191 0.92 10.63 -4.32
CA TYR A 191 1.67 9.66 -3.51
C TYR A 191 2.32 8.62 -4.43
N TYR A 192 3.57 8.29 -4.15
CA TYR A 192 4.40 7.45 -5.02
C TYR A 192 5.09 6.34 -4.24
N GLY A 193 5.66 5.38 -4.97
CA GLY A 193 6.56 4.39 -4.38
C GLY A 193 7.80 5.03 -3.77
N CYS A 194 8.39 4.41 -2.74
CA CYS A 194 9.62 4.89 -2.11
C CYS A 194 10.82 4.90 -3.08
N ASP A 195 10.77 4.04 -4.10
CA ASP A 195 11.84 3.85 -5.07
C ASP A 195 11.57 4.55 -6.41
N VAL A 196 10.98 5.76 -6.43
CA VAL A 196 11.04 6.61 -7.64
C VAL A 196 12.40 7.31 -7.69
N PRO A 197 13.31 6.97 -8.64
CA PRO A 197 14.56 7.70 -8.78
C PRO A 197 14.27 9.16 -9.13
N GLY A 198 14.50 10.07 -8.18
CA GLY A 198 14.31 11.51 -8.34
C GLY A 198 13.33 12.18 -7.36
N LEU A 199 12.61 11.44 -6.51
CA LEU A 199 11.76 12.04 -5.47
C LEU A 199 12.49 12.04 -4.12
N ASN A 200 13.32 13.05 -3.89
CA ASN A 200 14.02 13.22 -2.62
C ASN A 200 13.05 13.87 -1.60
N LEU A 201 12.38 13.05 -0.77
CA LEU A 201 11.45 13.51 0.28
C LEU A 201 12.11 14.47 1.30
N ALA A 202 13.43 14.58 1.31
CA ALA A 202 14.20 15.45 2.19
C ALA A 202 14.25 16.94 1.77
N LYS A 203 13.55 17.36 0.70
CA LYS A 203 13.51 18.77 0.27
C LYS A 203 12.12 19.22 -0.17
N LEU A 204 11.16 19.19 0.74
CA LEU A 204 10.00 20.07 0.68
C LEU A 204 10.27 21.23 1.65
N ASP A 205 10.36 22.46 1.14
CA ASP A 205 10.44 23.62 2.03
C ASP A 205 9.07 23.94 2.64
N ALA A 206 9.06 24.90 3.57
CA ALA A 206 7.91 25.25 4.42
C ALA A 206 6.66 25.77 3.69
N THR A 207 6.63 25.74 2.35
CA THR A 207 5.47 26.09 1.54
C THR A 207 5.08 25.03 0.50
N GLY A 208 5.76 23.88 0.47
CA GLY A 208 5.30 22.70 -0.29
C GLY A 208 5.37 22.84 -1.82
N GLN A 209 6.22 23.72 -2.36
CA GLN A 209 6.47 23.82 -3.81
C GLN A 209 7.94 23.54 -4.15
N PRO A 210 8.24 22.75 -5.21
CA PRO A 210 9.60 22.64 -5.72
C PRO A 210 10.06 23.93 -6.41
N GLU A 211 11.24 24.46 -6.06
CA GLU A 211 11.87 25.57 -6.78
C GLU A 211 12.27 25.18 -8.21
N THR A 212 11.47 25.67 -9.17
CA THR A 212 11.80 26.22 -10.51
C THR A 212 12.42 25.27 -11.56
N THR A 213 12.00 25.23 -12.83
CA THR A 213 11.55 26.25 -13.78
C THR A 213 10.69 25.60 -14.88
N THR A 214 9.67 26.31 -15.35
CA THR A 214 8.84 26.05 -16.55
C THR A 214 7.95 24.77 -16.53
N PRO A 215 6.61 24.91 -16.56
CA PRO A 215 5.71 23.76 -16.58
C PRO A 215 5.74 23.02 -17.95
N PRO A 216 5.96 21.70 -18.01
CA PRO A 216 5.63 20.93 -19.19
C PRO A 216 4.12 20.68 -19.22
N ALA A 217 3.55 20.94 -20.39
CA ALA A 217 2.15 20.73 -20.72
C ALA A 217 1.68 19.30 -20.40
N ALA A 218 0.39 19.20 -20.07
CA ALA A 218 -0.34 17.95 -19.89
C ALA A 218 -0.06 16.92 -21.00
N GLY A 219 0.15 15.66 -20.60
CA GLY A 219 -0.08 14.50 -21.48
C GLY A 219 1.10 13.93 -22.27
N ALA A 220 2.32 13.85 -21.70
CA ALA A 220 3.37 13.00 -22.27
C ALA A 220 3.48 11.69 -21.48
N GLU A 221 2.83 10.64 -21.97
CA GLU A 221 3.17 9.26 -21.59
C GLU A 221 4.66 9.05 -21.90
N LEU A 222 5.47 8.68 -20.89
CA LEU A 222 6.89 8.44 -21.12
C LEU A 222 7.02 7.26 -22.08
N LYS A 223 7.51 7.55 -23.29
CA LYS A 223 7.76 6.57 -24.34
C LYS A 223 8.95 5.70 -23.96
N MET A 224 8.69 4.49 -23.47
CA MET A 224 9.73 3.57 -22.99
C MET A 224 9.93 2.38 -23.94
N TYR A 225 11.17 1.90 -24.02
CA TYR A 225 11.54 0.68 -24.74
C TYR A 225 11.55 -0.49 -23.77
N HIS A 226 11.08 -1.65 -24.21
CA HIS A 226 11.00 -2.84 -23.37
C HIS A 226 11.74 -4.01 -24.01
N VAL A 227 12.52 -4.75 -23.23
CA VAL A 227 13.04 -6.04 -23.70
C VAL A 227 12.01 -7.12 -23.36
N ILE A 228 11.36 -7.65 -24.38
CA ILE A 228 10.30 -8.64 -24.27
C ILE A 228 10.88 -10.04 -24.42
N THR A 229 10.53 -10.96 -23.51
CA THR A 229 10.99 -12.36 -23.53
C THR A 229 9.90 -13.35 -23.92
N GLY A 230 8.66 -12.90 -24.02
CA GLY A 230 7.54 -13.75 -24.44
C GLY A 230 6.25 -12.97 -24.64
N SER A 231 5.27 -13.63 -25.26
CA SER A 231 3.90 -13.13 -25.41
C SER A 231 2.94 -14.24 -25.03
N LEU A 232 2.09 -13.99 -24.03
CA LEU A 232 1.23 -15.00 -23.42
C LEU A 232 -0.24 -14.68 -23.69
N ASN A 233 -1.06 -15.71 -23.87
CA ASN A 233 -2.47 -15.59 -24.26
C ASN A 233 -3.45 -15.56 -23.08
N SER A 234 -2.95 -15.50 -21.85
CA SER A 234 -3.77 -15.45 -20.63
C SER A 234 -3.04 -14.69 -19.54
N LEU A 235 -3.79 -13.91 -18.77
CA LEU A 235 -3.28 -13.15 -17.63
C LEU A 235 -2.59 -14.06 -16.61
N GLU A 236 -3.20 -15.21 -16.29
CA GLU A 236 -2.67 -16.17 -15.30
C GLU A 236 -1.25 -16.65 -15.66
N LYS A 237 -1.01 -17.01 -16.92
CA LYS A 237 0.32 -17.38 -17.41
C LYS A 237 1.29 -16.19 -17.34
N ALA A 238 0.84 -14.98 -17.66
CA ALA A 238 1.67 -13.78 -17.60
C ALA A 238 2.09 -13.43 -16.17
N ASN A 239 1.18 -13.54 -15.21
CA ASN A 239 1.47 -13.35 -13.79
C ASN A 239 2.49 -14.39 -13.29
N ARG A 240 2.28 -15.67 -13.60
CA ARG A 240 3.24 -16.73 -13.25
C ARG A 240 4.62 -16.49 -13.83
N GLU A 241 4.69 -16.06 -15.09
CA GLU A 241 5.97 -15.82 -15.75
C GLU A 241 6.70 -14.60 -15.18
N VAL A 242 5.98 -13.52 -14.87
CA VAL A 242 6.56 -12.35 -14.19
C VAL A 242 7.09 -12.72 -12.80
N ILE A 243 6.34 -13.53 -12.04
CA ILE A 243 6.79 -14.02 -10.72
C ILE A 243 8.06 -14.85 -10.87
N ARG A 244 8.08 -15.81 -11.80
CA ARG A 244 9.25 -16.66 -12.07
C ARG A 244 10.49 -15.83 -12.41
N LEU A 245 10.35 -14.83 -13.27
CA LEU A 245 11.44 -13.93 -13.67
C LEU A 245 11.96 -13.09 -12.49
N ARG A 246 11.07 -12.56 -11.65
CA ARG A 246 11.48 -11.84 -10.44
C ARG A 246 12.22 -12.73 -9.45
N THR A 247 11.80 -13.98 -9.27
CA THR A 247 12.51 -14.97 -8.45
C THR A 247 13.90 -15.29 -9.00
N MET A 248 14.12 -15.15 -10.31
CA MET A 248 15.44 -15.29 -10.95
C MET A 248 16.31 -14.03 -10.85
N GLY A 249 15.84 -12.97 -10.17
CA GLY A 249 16.57 -11.71 -9.99
C GLY A 249 16.22 -10.61 -10.99
N TYR A 250 15.26 -10.83 -11.89
CA TYR A 250 14.75 -9.79 -12.79
C TYR A 250 13.65 -8.97 -12.12
N ASN A 251 14.04 -8.13 -11.16
CA ASN A 251 13.10 -7.38 -10.30
C ASN A 251 12.18 -6.43 -11.09
N ASP A 252 12.65 -5.92 -12.23
CA ASP A 252 11.90 -5.02 -13.12
C ASP A 252 10.93 -5.75 -14.05
N ALA A 253 10.86 -7.08 -14.00
CA ALA A 253 10.01 -7.86 -14.89
C ALA A 253 8.52 -7.51 -14.67
N ARG A 254 7.77 -7.36 -15.76
CA ARG A 254 6.34 -7.03 -15.79
C ARG A 254 5.72 -7.50 -17.10
N PHE A 255 4.40 -7.64 -17.13
CA PHE A 255 3.71 -7.82 -18.40
C PHE A 255 3.17 -6.48 -18.93
N LEU A 256 3.08 -6.37 -20.24
CA LEU A 256 2.44 -5.28 -20.97
C LEU A 256 1.28 -5.86 -21.75
N ILE A 257 0.24 -5.08 -21.96
CA ILE A 257 -0.90 -5.53 -22.76
C ILE A 257 -0.69 -5.11 -24.20
N SER A 258 -0.86 -6.07 -25.10
CA SER A 258 -0.80 -5.88 -26.55
C SER A 258 -1.94 -6.69 -27.16
N GLY A 259 -3.04 -6.00 -27.48
CA GLY A 259 -4.28 -6.63 -27.94
C GLY A 259 -4.81 -7.68 -26.95
N SER A 260 -5.01 -8.92 -27.42
CA SER A 260 -5.44 -10.06 -26.60
C SER A 260 -4.29 -10.83 -25.95
N HIS A 261 -3.07 -10.29 -25.98
CA HIS A 261 -1.87 -10.93 -25.47
C HIS A 261 -1.15 -10.07 -24.42
N PHE A 262 -0.33 -10.74 -23.63
CA PHE A 262 0.46 -10.17 -22.54
C PHE A 262 1.95 -10.34 -22.87
N ARG A 263 2.61 -9.25 -23.28
CA ARG A 263 4.05 -9.22 -23.58
C ARG A 263 4.84 -9.17 -22.28
N ILE A 264 5.77 -10.09 -22.07
CA ILE A 264 6.56 -10.19 -20.85
C ILE A 264 7.82 -9.34 -20.99
N SER A 265 7.80 -8.15 -20.41
CA SER A 265 8.92 -7.20 -20.35
C SER A 265 9.84 -7.58 -19.20
N LEU A 266 11.10 -7.90 -19.50
CA LEU A 266 12.14 -8.19 -18.51
C LEU A 266 12.71 -6.91 -17.88
N LYS A 267 12.92 -5.87 -18.71
CA LYS A 267 13.55 -4.60 -18.34
C LYS A 267 13.07 -3.47 -19.26
N THR A 268 13.13 -2.24 -18.78
CA THR A 268 12.63 -1.05 -19.48
C THR A 268 13.71 0.02 -19.60
N PHE A 269 13.75 0.72 -20.74
CA PHE A 269 14.78 1.69 -21.09
C PHE A 269 14.18 2.99 -21.63
N LYS A 270 14.92 4.09 -21.47
CA LYS A 270 14.48 5.40 -21.97
C LYS A 270 14.80 5.58 -23.45
N THR A 271 15.83 4.88 -23.93
CA THR A 271 16.27 4.98 -25.33
C THR A 271 16.37 3.62 -26.01
N GLU A 272 16.22 3.60 -27.33
CA GLU A 272 16.39 2.40 -28.14
C GLU A 272 17.82 1.85 -28.00
N ALA A 273 18.82 2.74 -27.96
CA ALA A 273 20.22 2.37 -27.86
C ALA A 273 20.53 1.62 -26.56
N GLU A 274 19.98 2.07 -25.42
CA GLU A 274 20.12 1.35 -24.14
C GLU A 274 19.51 -0.05 -24.20
N ALA A 275 18.28 -0.17 -24.75
CA ALA A 275 17.62 -1.45 -24.90
C ALA A 275 18.39 -2.40 -25.83
N GLN A 276 18.93 -1.86 -26.93
CA GLN A 276 19.69 -2.62 -27.93
C GLN A 276 21.07 -3.03 -27.43
N ASN A 277 21.68 -2.26 -26.52
CA ASN A 277 22.95 -2.63 -25.91
C ASN A 277 22.79 -3.82 -24.94
N GLU A 278 21.65 -3.89 -24.25
CA GLU A 278 21.38 -4.90 -23.22
C GLU A 278 20.80 -6.19 -23.80
N ILE A 279 20.16 -6.13 -24.97
CA ILE A 279 19.45 -7.30 -25.51
C ILE A 279 20.36 -8.48 -25.80
N ASN A 280 21.61 -8.25 -26.22
CA ASN A 280 22.56 -9.33 -26.50
C ASN A 280 22.85 -10.16 -25.23
N ALA A 281 23.00 -9.50 -24.08
CA ALA A 281 23.20 -10.17 -22.81
C ALA A 281 21.94 -10.96 -22.39
N ILE A 282 20.75 -10.38 -22.61
CA ILE A 282 19.48 -11.01 -22.28
C ILE A 282 19.22 -12.23 -23.18
N GLN A 283 19.57 -12.16 -24.47
CA GLN A 283 19.39 -13.25 -25.43
C GLN A 283 20.22 -14.50 -25.10
N THR A 284 21.25 -14.39 -24.27
CA THR A 284 21.99 -15.56 -23.77
C THR A 284 21.11 -16.48 -22.91
N GLN A 285 20.16 -15.92 -22.15
CA GLN A 285 19.23 -16.67 -21.30
C GLN A 285 17.82 -16.75 -21.89
N PHE A 286 17.46 -15.79 -22.75
CA PHE A 286 16.17 -15.71 -23.42
C PHE A 286 16.38 -15.55 -24.94
N PRO A 287 16.70 -16.64 -25.67
CA PRO A 287 17.08 -16.55 -27.08
C PRO A 287 16.04 -15.89 -27.99
N GLY A 288 14.76 -15.94 -27.59
CA GLY A 288 13.65 -15.30 -28.30
C GLY A 288 13.39 -13.85 -27.92
N ALA A 289 14.25 -13.19 -27.13
CA ALA A 289 13.98 -11.83 -26.66
C ALA A 289 14.10 -10.78 -27.78
N TRP A 290 13.24 -9.75 -27.75
CA TRP A 290 13.23 -8.63 -28.71
C TRP A 290 12.99 -7.28 -28.01
N VAL A 291 13.43 -6.18 -28.63
CA VAL A 291 13.10 -4.83 -28.17
C VAL A 291 11.73 -4.43 -28.71
N LEU A 292 10.81 -4.10 -27.82
CA LEU A 292 9.55 -3.45 -28.15
C LEU A 292 9.72 -1.93 -28.08
N LYS A 293 9.36 -1.24 -29.17
CA LYS A 293 9.39 0.22 -29.28
C LYS A 293 8.08 0.84 -28.76
N PRO A 294 8.10 2.10 -28.29
CA PRO A 294 6.96 2.76 -27.64
C PRO A 294 5.67 2.93 -28.45
N ASP A 295 5.66 2.64 -29.76
CA ASP A 295 4.51 2.87 -30.64
C ASP A 295 4.22 1.67 -31.58
N GLN A 296 4.72 0.48 -31.24
CA GLN A 296 4.44 -0.74 -32.03
C GLN A 296 3.26 -1.50 -31.37
N PRO A 297 2.08 -1.59 -32.02
CA PRO A 297 0.93 -2.33 -31.49
C PRO A 297 1.29 -3.77 -31.09
#